data_AF-A0ABD0PBR1-F1
#
_entry.id   AF-A0ABD0PBR1-F1
#
_cell.length_a   1.000
_cell.length_b   1.000
_cell.length_c   1.000
_cell.angle_alpha   90.00
_cell.angle_beta   90.00
_cell.angle_gamma   90.00
#
_symmetry.space_group_name_H-M   'P 1'
#
loop_
_entity.id
_entity.type
_entity.pdbx_description
1 polymer ?
#
loop_
_entity_poly.entity_id
_entity_poly.type
_entity_poly.pdbx_seq_one_letter_code
_entity_poly.pdbx_strand_id
1 'polypeptide(L)' 'MNVGFREAMRDEDWDCLFFHDVDLIPEDDRNTYVCDAHPKHAAIAMDKFGY' A
#
# COMPACT_ATOMS: atom_id res chain seq x y z
N MET A 1 -1.04 -0.62 11.72
CA MET A 1 -1.86 -0.01 10.65
C MET A 1 -2.79 1.08 11.19
N ASN A 2 -3.73 0.78 12.11
CA ASN A 2 -4.66 1.80 12.66
C ASN A 2 -3.99 2.99 13.36
N VAL A 3 -2.89 2.76 14.08
CA VAL A 3 -2.10 3.86 14.68
C VAL A 3 -1.49 4.74 13.59
N GLY A 4 -0.85 4.13 12.58
CA GLY A 4 -0.27 4.87 11.45
C GLY A 4 -1.31 5.70 10.69
N PHE A 5 -2.52 5.17 10.48
CA PHE A 5 -3.64 5.95 9.94
C PHE A 5 -3.93 7.18 10.80
N ARG A 6 -4.13 7.01 12.11
CA ARG A 6 -4.49 8.11 13.01
C ARG A 6 -3.41 9.18 13.10
N GLU A 7 -2.14 8.79 13.14
CA GLU A 7 -1.03 9.75 13.24
C GLU A 7 -0.78 10.44 11.89
N ALA A 8 -0.85 9.74 10.76
CA ALA A 8 -0.72 10.37 9.43
C ALA A 8 -1.79 11.43 9.18
N MET A 9 -3.04 11.17 9.62
CA MET A 9 -4.15 12.13 9.53
C MET A 9 -4.01 13.32 10.49
N ARG A 10 -3.04 13.31 11.42
CA ARG A 10 -2.68 14.49 12.22
C ARG A 10 -1.64 15.36 11.53
N ASP A 11 -0.81 14.76 10.69
CA ASP A 11 0.23 15.47 9.94
C ASP A 11 -0.36 16.18 8.73
N GLU A 12 -1.22 15.50 7.95
CA GLU A 12 -1.90 16.04 6.78
C GLU A 12 -3.27 15.36 6.57
N ASP A 13 -4.17 16.03 5.85
CA ASP A 13 -5.45 15.45 5.41
C ASP A 13 -5.24 14.59 4.15
N TRP A 14 -4.72 13.36 4.35
CA TRP A 14 -4.45 12.44 3.25
C TRP A 14 -5.74 11.85 2.64
N ASP A 15 -5.89 11.98 1.32
CA ASP A 15 -6.99 11.37 0.57
C ASP A 15 -6.78 9.89 0.23
N CYS A 16 -5.56 9.37 0.45
CA CYS A 16 -5.19 8.00 0.15
C CYS A 16 -4.17 7.45 1.15
N LEU A 17 -4.38 6.19 1.57
CA LEU A 17 -3.46 5.47 2.43
C LEU A 17 -3.10 4.13 1.79
N PHE A 18 -1.80 3.94 1.58
CA PHE A 18 -1.27 2.70 1.03
C PHE A 18 -0.58 1.91 2.13
N PHE A 19 -1.11 0.72 2.40
CA PHE A 19 -0.57 -0.15 3.43
C PHE A 19 0.36 -1.18 2.83
N HIS A 20 1.62 -1.15 3.26
CA HIS A 20 2.69 -1.96 2.67
C HIS A 20 3.54 -2.58 3.77
N ASP A 21 3.84 -3.88 3.65
CA ASP A 21 4.77 -4.54 4.55
C ASP A 21 6.20 -4.08 4.24
N VAL A 22 7.06 -4.02 5.25
CA VAL A 22 8.44 -3.53 5.10
C VAL A 22 9.33 -4.50 4.33
N ASP A 23 8.92 -5.76 4.22
CA ASP A 23 9.67 -6.84 3.59
C ASP A 23 9.22 -7.16 2.15
N LEU A 24 8.25 -6.42 1.61
CA LEU A 24 7.81 -6.53 0.22
C LEU A 24 8.42 -5.40 -0.62
N ILE A 25 8.78 -5.69 -1.87
CA ILE A 25 9.24 -4.68 -2.84
C ILE A 25 8.53 -4.96 -4.18
N PRO A 26 7.94 -3.94 -4.83
CA PRO A 26 7.34 -4.13 -6.14
C PRO A 26 8.45 -4.37 -7.18
N GLU A 27 8.33 -5.45 -7.95
CA GLU A 27 9.28 -5.77 -9.04
C GLU A 27 9.02 -4.97 -10.33
N ASP A 28 7.84 -4.34 -10.44
CA ASP A 28 7.37 -3.62 -11.62
C ASP A 28 6.92 -2.20 -11.23
N ASP A 29 7.53 -1.19 -11.85
CA ASP A 29 7.26 0.23 -11.58
C ASP A 29 5.86 0.67 -12.05
N ARG A 30 5.18 -0.16 -12.85
CA ARG A 30 3.78 0.04 -13.23
C ARG A 30 2.81 -0.29 -12.09
N ASN A 31 3.25 -0.98 -11.04
CA ASN A 31 2.45 -1.20 -9.83
C ASN A 31 2.49 0.04 -8.91
N THR A 32 1.79 1.10 -9.31
CA THR A 32 1.84 2.40 -8.64
C THR A 32 1.19 2.39 -7.25
N TYR A 33 1.79 3.10 -6.30
CA TYR A 33 1.33 3.22 -4.91
C TYR A 33 0.29 4.33 -4.79
N VAL A 34 -0.87 4.12 -5.42
CA VAL A 34 -2.00 5.04 -5.44
C VAL A 34 -3.29 4.29 -5.12
N CYS A 35 -4.26 5.02 -4.57
CA CYS A 35 -5.61 4.52 -4.37
C CYS A 35 -6.41 4.57 -5.68
N ASP A 36 -7.48 3.79 -5.74
CA ASP A 36 -8.41 3.72 -6.86
C ASP A 36 -9.85 3.86 -6.33
N ALA A 37 -10.85 3.81 -7.21
CA ALA A 37 -12.27 3.89 -6.85
C ALA A 37 -12.73 2.78 -5.87
N HIS A 38 -11.99 1.67 -5.81
CA HIS A 38 -12.23 0.55 -4.91
C HIS A 38 -10.93 0.18 -4.17
N PRO A 39 -11.00 -0.55 -3.04
CA PRO A 39 -9.81 -1.04 -2.34
C PRO A 39 -8.90 -1.82 -3.29
N LYS A 40 -7.64 -1.39 -3.40
CA LYS A 40 -6.62 -2.02 -4.23
C LYS A 40 -5.85 -3.06 -3.43
N HIS A 41 -5.82 -4.30 -3.92
CA HIS A 41 -4.86 -5.31 -3.45
C HIS A 41 -3.64 -5.28 -4.38
N ALA A 42 -2.50 -4.77 -3.89
CA ALA A 42 -1.34 -4.48 -4.74
C ALA A 42 -0.30 -5.60 -4.82
N ALA A 43 -0.12 -6.37 -3.75
CA ALA A 43 0.83 -7.50 -3.70
C ALA A 43 0.11 -8.82 -4.05
N ILE A 44 -0.37 -8.94 -5.29
CA ILE A 44 -1.19 -10.08 -5.73
C ILE A 44 -0.39 -11.32 -6.09
N ALA A 45 0.87 -11.14 -6.50
CA ALA A 45 1.77 -12.19 -6.95
C ALA A 45 3.12 -11.97 -6.26
N MET A 46 3.40 -12.75 -5.22
CA MET A 46 4.62 -12.65 -4.42
C MET A 46 5.51 -13.87 -4.70
N ASP A 47 6.80 -13.65 -4.86
CA ASP A 47 7.80 -14.69 -5.11
C ASP A 47 7.76 -15.82 -4.06
N LYS A 48 7.57 -15.48 -2.79
CA LYS A 48 7.46 -16.40 -1.66
C LYS A 48 6.30 -17.40 -1.78
N PHE A 49 5.28 -17.09 -2.58
CA PHE A 49 4.16 -17.99 -2.86
C PHE A 49 4.19 -18.56 -4.28
N GLY A 50 5.26 -18.31 -5.04
CA GLY A 50 5.43 -18.82 -6.40
C GLY A 50 4.71 -18.01 -7.48
N TYR A 51 4.44 -16.72 -7.21
CA TYR A 51 3.67 -15.78 -8.04
C TYR A 51 2.19 -16.14 -8.19
#